data_AF-A0A5C7MG95-F1
#
_entry.id   AF-A0A5C7MG95-F1
#
_cell.length_a   1.000
_cell.length_b   1.000
_cell.length_c   1.000
_cell.angle_alpha   90.00
_cell.angle_beta   90.00
_cell.angle_gamma   90.00
#
_symmetry.space_group_name_H-M   'P 1'
#
loop_
_entity.id
_entity.type
_entity.pdbx_description
1 polymer ?
#
loop_
_entity_poly.entity_id
_entity_poly.type
_entity_poly.pdbx_seq_one_letter_code
_entity_poly.pdbx_strand_id
1 'polypeptide(L)'
;MAAIYIKKDKDGSIEALVKVNTYKDVTNIENRAKTVEVFSLASKLVKEKITNGVYVGYAVLSDGESTVGSTVNRSAGGYDCETIVSYRKKSSWSDCDGSHTGGCYGHITLTTIKESRTKCYVSLGGNQEQIDWIEDDNFGMPYEEYEEEVVEEKVVKKDPCAEAKKNDSIAMTLLKNLLVKGKKDSIMASVASDTVEKSFTFGKDASGTIRTTNIAKGTRLQSAPMSPTNSNFIVQGAGHSHTKDGYAALSPGDIYSFNTANRANGQFRYFFGFASSGDTYLFTIIDSTVFADFVAKYPMNSVFDIKDQGWLENSDIGQDYNMIFDACIRQGYTKDAADEAAQAYVIKEFKMGIALSKSDANGNFKGVFYDTKPTGMVTQPYTIAKATNCNY
;
A
#
# COMPACT_ATOMS: atom_id res chain seq x y z
N MET A 1 -11.14 -11.37 29.59
CA MET A 1 -10.22 -10.23 29.80
C MET A 1 -8.94 -10.53 29.05
N ALA A 2 -8.40 -9.61 28.26
CA ALA A 2 -7.14 -9.82 27.56
C ALA A 2 -6.16 -8.70 27.92
N ALA A 3 -4.91 -9.08 28.17
CA ALA A 3 -3.81 -8.17 28.45
C ALA A 3 -2.81 -8.22 27.30
N ILE A 4 -2.34 -7.06 26.85
CA ILE A 4 -1.25 -6.96 25.88
C ILE A 4 -0.01 -6.49 26.65
N TYR A 5 1.04 -7.29 26.58
CA TYR A 5 2.35 -6.95 27.13
C TYR A 5 3.24 -6.55 25.95
N ILE A 6 3.86 -5.39 26.05
CA ILE A 6 4.78 -4.91 25.02
C ILE A 6 6.13 -4.76 25.67
N LYS A 7 7.09 -5.54 25.17
CA LYS A 7 8.47 -5.54 25.62
C LYS A 7 9.32 -4.93 24.51
N LYS A 8 10.13 -3.94 24.86
CA LYS A 8 11.20 -3.44 23.99
C LYS A 8 12.49 -4.11 24.44
N ASP A 9 13.10 -4.88 23.55
CA ASP A 9 14.38 -5.53 23.83
C ASP A 9 15.54 -4.52 23.73
N LYS A 10 16.69 -4.90 24.28
CA LYS A 10 17.88 -4.03 24.36
C LYS A 10 18.42 -3.60 23.00
N ASP A 11 18.09 -4.34 21.93
CA ASP A 11 18.45 -4.01 20.55
C ASP A 11 17.44 -3.07 19.86
N GLY A 12 16.42 -2.63 20.59
CA GLY A 12 15.37 -1.74 20.10
C GLY A 12 14.21 -2.47 19.41
N SER A 13 14.25 -3.78 19.26
CA SER A 13 13.12 -4.56 18.75
C SER A 13 11.94 -4.56 19.73
N ILE A 14 10.72 -4.61 19.20
CA ILE A 14 9.49 -4.58 20.01
C ILE A 14 8.76 -5.90 19.84
N GLU A 15 8.63 -6.65 20.93
CA GLU A 15 7.83 -7.86 21.02
C GLU A 15 6.49 -7.55 21.72
N ALA A 16 5.38 -7.95 21.11
CA ALA A 16 4.06 -7.81 21.70
C ALA A 16 3.48 -9.19 22.03
N LEU A 17 3.30 -9.49 23.31
CA LEU A 17 2.67 -10.71 23.80
C LEU A 17 1.21 -10.42 24.15
N VAL A 18 0.27 -11.01 23.42
CA VAL A 18 -1.16 -10.91 23.73
C VAL A 18 -1.57 -12.12 24.57
N LYS A 19 -1.93 -11.89 25.84
CA LYS A 19 -2.46 -12.94 26.72
C LYS A 19 -3.97 -12.76 26.86
N VAL A 20 -4.73 -13.66 26.25
CA VAL A 20 -6.19 -13.68 26.34
C VAL A 20 -6.59 -14.66 27.44
N ASN A 21 -7.10 -14.16 28.57
CA ASN A 21 -7.81 -15.01 29.52
C ASN A 21 -9.24 -15.21 29.01
N THR A 22 -9.48 -16.36 28.40
CA THR A 22 -10.82 -16.80 28.04
C THR A 22 -11.56 -17.23 29.30
N TYR A 23 -12.55 -16.45 29.73
CA TYR A 23 -13.58 -16.95 30.64
C TYR A 23 -14.33 -18.10 29.95
N LYS A 24 -14.76 -19.08 30.75
CA LYS A 24 -15.35 -20.34 30.30
C LYS A 24 -16.61 -20.22 29.42
N ASP A 25 -17.21 -19.03 29.29
CA ASP A 25 -18.48 -18.80 28.57
C ASP A 25 -18.35 -17.86 27.36
N VAL A 26 -17.43 -18.13 26.43
CA VAL A 26 -17.50 -17.53 25.08
C VAL A 26 -17.48 -18.63 24.03
N THR A 27 -18.64 -19.25 23.85
CA THR A 27 -18.95 -20.25 22.81
C THR A 27 -19.29 -19.64 21.45
N ASN A 28 -19.42 -18.31 21.34
CA ASN A 28 -19.70 -17.65 20.07
C ASN A 28 -18.41 -17.28 19.31
N ILE A 29 -18.23 -17.88 18.14
CA ILE A 29 -17.08 -17.72 17.23
C ILE A 29 -16.96 -16.29 16.68
N GLU A 30 -18.06 -15.57 16.47
CA GLU A 30 -18.04 -14.21 15.91
C GLU A 30 -17.40 -13.19 16.87
N ASN A 31 -17.61 -13.36 18.17
CA ASN A 31 -17.00 -12.50 19.20
C ASN A 31 -15.47 -12.70 19.28
N ARG A 32 -14.95 -13.88 18.91
CA ARG A 32 -13.50 -14.12 18.84
C ARG A 32 -12.85 -13.37 17.67
N ALA A 33 -13.48 -13.38 16.49
CA ALA A 33 -12.96 -12.69 15.31
C ALA A 33 -12.92 -11.16 15.51
N LYS A 34 -14.00 -10.58 16.05
CA LYS A 34 -14.09 -9.13 16.35
C LYS A 34 -13.07 -8.71 17.42
N THR A 35 -12.82 -9.57 18.41
CA THR A 35 -11.78 -9.35 19.43
C THR A 35 -10.39 -9.29 18.80
N VAL A 36 -10.06 -10.21 17.88
CA VAL A 36 -8.76 -10.22 17.17
C VAL A 36 -8.56 -8.98 16.30
N GLU A 37 -9.60 -8.47 15.66
CA GLU A 37 -9.53 -7.26 14.81
C GLU A 37 -9.25 -5.99 15.62
N VAL A 38 -9.95 -5.78 16.75
CA VAL A 38 -9.69 -4.66 17.66
C VAL A 38 -8.26 -4.71 18.21
N PHE A 39 -7.74 -5.91 18.47
CA PHE A 39 -6.37 -6.09 18.95
C PHE A 39 -5.30 -5.90 17.86
N SER A 40 -5.58 -6.27 16.62
CA SER A 40 -4.71 -5.96 15.48
C SER A 40 -4.59 -4.43 15.28
N LEU A 41 -5.72 -3.72 15.39
CA LEU A 41 -5.76 -2.26 15.27
C LEU A 41 -5.03 -1.57 16.43
N ALA A 42 -5.24 -2.05 17.66
CA ALA A 42 -4.54 -1.56 18.84
C ALA A 42 -3.03 -1.83 18.75
N SER A 43 -2.61 -3.02 18.34
CA SER A 43 -1.19 -3.37 18.11
C SER A 43 -0.54 -2.46 17.06
N LYS A 44 -1.26 -2.14 15.97
CA LYS A 44 -0.79 -1.24 14.92
C LYS A 44 -0.63 0.21 15.43
N LEU A 45 -1.65 0.73 16.11
CA LEU A 45 -1.62 2.09 16.69
C LEU A 45 -0.55 2.25 17.76
N VAL A 46 -0.28 1.18 18.53
CA VAL A 46 0.74 1.18 19.56
C VAL A 46 2.15 1.12 18.95
N LYS A 47 2.34 0.37 17.85
CA LYS A 47 3.59 0.39 17.08
C LYS A 47 3.89 1.75 16.43
N GLU A 48 2.87 2.51 16.07
CA GLU A 48 3.02 3.84 15.45
C GLU A 48 3.29 4.96 16.47
N LYS A 49 3.10 4.74 17.78
CA LYS A 49 3.14 5.82 18.80
C LYS A 49 4.06 5.60 20.00
N ILE A 50 4.75 4.47 20.14
CA ILE A 50 5.67 4.26 21.29
C ILE A 50 7.07 4.83 20.99
N THR A 51 7.42 5.89 21.72
CA THR A 51 8.80 6.35 21.93
C THR A 51 9.17 6.13 23.40
N ASN A 52 9.80 4.98 23.69
CA ASN A 52 10.34 4.54 24.99
C ASN A 52 9.37 4.37 26.19
N GLY A 53 9.59 3.30 26.99
CA GLY A 53 8.80 2.93 28.18
C GLY A 53 8.10 1.56 28.08
N VAL A 54 7.79 0.95 29.23
CA VAL A 54 6.93 -0.24 29.34
C VAL A 54 5.49 0.23 29.50
N TYR A 55 4.62 -0.14 28.56
CA TYR A 55 3.20 0.25 28.58
C TYR A 55 2.34 -0.99 28.82
N VAL A 56 1.41 -0.90 29.76
CA VAL A 56 0.38 -1.93 29.98
C VAL A 56 -0.96 -1.32 29.60
N GLY A 57 -1.58 -1.87 28.54
CA GLY A 57 -2.92 -1.50 28.10
C GLY A 57 -3.93 -2.61 28.38
N TYR A 58 -5.11 -2.24 28.87
CA TYR A 58 -6.26 -3.14 28.99
C TYR A 58 -7.44 -2.60 28.18
N ALA A 59 -8.16 -3.51 27.53
CA ALA A 59 -9.41 -3.22 26.84
C ALA A 59 -10.55 -3.96 27.57
N VAL A 60 -11.60 -3.23 27.92
CA VAL A 60 -12.80 -3.79 28.55
C VAL A 60 -14.00 -3.47 27.67
N LEU A 61 -14.82 -4.49 27.41
CA LEU A 61 -16.16 -4.34 26.84
C LEU A 61 -17.12 -4.30 28.02
N SER A 62 -17.91 -3.23 28.16
CA SER A 62 -18.93 -3.12 29.18
C SER A 62 -20.24 -2.61 28.60
N ASP A 63 -21.34 -3.16 29.08
CA ASP A 63 -22.70 -2.75 28.73
C ASP A 63 -23.21 -1.78 29.82
N GLY A 64 -23.28 -0.48 29.55
CA GLY A 64 -23.79 0.49 30.52
C GLY A 64 -23.48 1.97 30.22
N GLU A 65 -24.37 2.84 30.70
CA GLU A 65 -24.47 4.27 30.38
C GLU A 65 -23.20 5.09 30.66
N SER A 66 -22.93 6.08 29.80
CA SER A 66 -21.80 7.01 29.97
C SER A 66 -22.26 8.45 30.09
N THR A 67 -21.76 9.15 31.12
CA THR A 67 -21.57 10.60 31.12
C THR A 67 -20.24 10.94 30.45
N VAL A 68 -20.15 12.09 29.79
CA VAL A 68 -18.91 12.63 29.24
C VAL A 68 -18.34 13.63 30.24
N GLY A 69 -17.15 13.35 30.75
CA GLY A 69 -16.38 14.30 31.54
C GLY A 69 -14.90 13.95 31.43
N SER A 70 -14.05 14.95 31.19
CA SER A 70 -12.63 14.84 31.50
C SER A 70 -12.50 14.90 33.02
N THR A 71 -12.29 13.76 33.67
CA THR A 71 -12.04 13.72 35.11
C THR A 71 -10.53 13.71 35.33
N VAL A 72 -9.98 14.80 35.87
CA VAL A 72 -8.73 14.73 36.62
C VAL A 72 -9.08 14.11 37.96
N ASN A 73 -8.83 12.81 38.13
CA ASN A 73 -8.97 12.19 39.44
C ASN A 73 -7.77 12.57 40.30
N ARG A 74 -7.94 13.63 41.12
CA ARG A 74 -7.06 13.82 42.28
C ARG A 74 -7.36 12.73 43.29
N SER A 75 -6.48 11.76 43.41
CA SER A 75 -6.46 10.87 44.58
C SER A 75 -6.17 11.72 45.83
N ALA A 76 -6.75 11.31 46.96
CA ALA A 76 -6.38 11.82 48.28
C ALA A 76 -4.92 11.42 48.56
N GLY A 77 -3.98 12.23 48.08
CA GLY A 77 -2.56 11.93 48.07
C GLY A 77 -1.71 12.82 47.17
N GLY A 78 -2.31 13.52 46.18
CA GLY A 78 -1.63 14.59 45.45
C GLY A 78 -0.62 14.15 44.39
N TYR A 79 -0.96 13.20 43.52
CA TYR A 79 -0.16 12.83 42.36
C TYR A 79 -1.00 12.73 41.08
N ASP A 80 -0.41 13.12 39.94
CA ASP A 80 -1.05 13.19 38.63
C ASP A 80 -0.89 11.87 37.85
N CYS A 81 -1.99 11.16 37.61
CA CYS A 81 -2.07 10.10 36.61
C CYS A 81 -2.56 10.72 35.30
N GLU A 82 -1.71 10.75 34.27
CA GLU A 82 -2.07 11.33 32.98
C GLU A 82 -2.68 10.27 32.05
N THR A 83 -3.92 10.51 31.59
CA THR A 83 -4.57 9.66 30.59
C THR A 83 -4.21 10.18 29.20
N ILE A 84 -3.41 9.43 28.44
CA ILE A 84 -2.85 9.93 27.17
C ILE A 84 -3.82 9.78 26.01
N VAL A 85 -4.62 8.70 25.97
CA VAL A 85 -5.62 8.50 24.90
C VAL A 85 -6.87 7.81 25.45
N SER A 86 -8.03 8.40 25.16
CA SER A 86 -9.34 7.76 25.32
C SER A 86 -10.00 7.67 23.95
N TYR A 87 -10.31 6.46 23.50
CA TYR A 87 -11.02 6.22 22.24
C TYR A 87 -12.40 5.65 22.51
N ARG A 88 -13.42 6.28 21.90
CA ARG A 88 -14.80 5.74 21.84
C ARG A 88 -15.16 5.47 20.38
N LYS A 89 -15.42 4.22 20.05
CA LYS A 89 -16.05 3.85 18.78
C LYS A 89 -17.53 3.57 19.02
N LYS A 90 -18.40 4.22 18.26
CA LYS A 90 -19.82 3.89 18.20
C LYS A 90 -20.01 2.87 17.08
N SER A 91 -20.50 1.67 17.38
CA SER A 91 -20.93 0.71 16.35
C SER A 91 -22.35 1.02 15.87
N SER A 92 -22.66 0.63 14.63
CA SER A 92 -24.01 0.71 14.06
C SER A 92 -24.96 -0.29 14.72
N TRP A 93 -26.24 0.10 14.80
CA TRP A 93 -27.31 -0.52 15.59
C TRP A 93 -27.62 -2.01 15.32
N SER A 94 -27.09 -2.62 14.26
CA SER A 94 -27.36 -4.02 13.93
C SER A 94 -26.48 -5.04 14.66
N ASP A 95 -25.50 -4.59 15.47
CA ASP A 95 -24.44 -5.45 16.02
C ASP A 95 -24.54 -5.77 17.52
N CYS A 96 -25.61 -5.35 18.22
CA CYS A 96 -25.80 -5.67 19.65
C CYS A 96 -27.16 -6.35 19.87
N ASP A 97 -27.13 -7.52 20.53
CA ASP A 97 -28.30 -8.37 20.78
C ASP A 97 -29.39 -7.61 21.56
N GLY A 98 -30.63 -7.82 21.13
CA GLY A 98 -31.78 -7.01 21.51
C GLY A 98 -32.26 -7.33 22.92
N SER A 99 -32.04 -6.41 23.86
CA SER A 99 -32.98 -6.20 24.98
C SER A 99 -32.71 -4.97 25.86
N HIS A 100 -31.73 -4.09 25.59
CA HIS A 100 -31.53 -2.88 26.39
C HIS A 100 -31.18 -1.63 25.54
N THR A 101 -31.70 -0.47 25.95
CA THR A 101 -31.61 0.83 25.26
C THR A 101 -30.24 1.51 25.35
N GLY A 102 -29.17 0.78 25.70
CA GLY A 102 -27.81 1.30 25.85
C GLY A 102 -26.94 0.92 24.66
N GLY A 103 -26.22 1.88 24.06
CA GLY A 103 -25.22 1.59 23.04
C GLY A 103 -24.02 0.83 23.61
N CYS A 104 -23.45 -0.09 22.83
CA CYS A 104 -22.20 -0.78 23.17
C CYS A 104 -21.00 0.17 22.96
N TYR A 105 -20.16 0.35 23.97
CA TYR A 105 -18.93 1.14 23.88
C TYR A 105 -17.73 0.31 24.32
N GLY A 106 -16.67 0.29 23.49
CA GLY A 106 -15.36 -0.18 23.92
C GLY A 106 -14.57 0.98 24.52
N HIS A 107 -14.02 0.81 25.71
CA HIS A 107 -13.09 1.76 26.32
C HIS A 107 -11.68 1.15 26.34
N ILE A 108 -10.72 1.87 25.78
CA ILE A 108 -9.29 1.53 25.87
C ILE A 108 -8.63 2.68 26.61
N THR A 109 -8.03 2.36 27.76
CA THR A 109 -7.25 3.32 28.55
C THR A 109 -5.79 2.89 28.53
N LEU A 110 -4.93 3.78 28.06
CA LEU A 110 -3.48 3.63 28.12
C LEU A 110 -2.96 4.54 29.24
N THR A 111 -2.30 3.96 30.24
CA THR A 111 -1.74 4.71 31.38
C THR A 111 -0.23 4.52 31.38
N THR A 112 0.51 5.61 31.51
CA THR A 112 1.96 5.58 31.73
C THR A 112 2.22 5.66 33.23
N ILE A 113 3.03 4.75 33.77
CA ILE A 113 3.42 4.79 35.18
C ILE A 113 4.84 5.34 35.22
N LYS A 114 5.00 6.62 35.62
CA LYS A 114 6.31 7.13 36.04
C LYS A 114 6.61 6.60 37.44
N GLU A 115 7.86 6.20 37.66
CA GLU A 115 8.35 5.53 38.86
C GLU A 115 7.77 6.10 40.17
N SER A 116 6.88 5.34 40.80
CA SER A 116 6.73 5.33 42.25
C SER A 116 6.15 3.98 42.65
N ARG A 117 6.55 3.46 43.81
CA ARG A 117 6.06 2.19 44.40
C ARG A 117 4.61 2.32 44.88
N THR A 118 3.71 2.74 44.01
CA THR A 118 2.33 3.06 44.37
C THR A 118 1.37 2.14 43.62
N LYS A 119 0.45 1.51 44.37
CA LYS A 119 -0.59 0.66 43.81
C LYS A 119 -1.55 1.51 42.97
N CYS A 120 -1.60 1.29 41.66
CA CYS A 120 -2.64 1.86 40.81
C CYS A 120 -3.88 0.97 40.85
N TYR A 121 -5.04 1.55 41.17
CA TYR A 121 -6.33 0.85 41.16
C TYR A 121 -7.10 1.22 39.89
N VAL A 122 -7.62 0.22 39.19
CA VAL A 122 -8.56 0.42 38.08
C VAL A 122 -9.95 0.12 38.61
N SER A 123 -10.79 1.16 38.72
CA SER A 123 -12.19 1.01 39.14
C SER A 123 -13.08 0.87 37.91
N LEU A 124 -13.78 -0.26 37.80
CA LEU A 124 -14.80 -0.50 36.77
C LEU A 124 -16.13 -0.74 37.49
N GLY A 125 -17.11 0.15 37.27
CA GLY A 125 -18.52 -0.13 37.60
C GLY A 125 -18.84 -0.53 39.04
N GLY A 126 -18.10 -0.04 40.03
CA GLY A 126 -18.46 -0.19 41.45
C GLY A 126 -17.88 -1.40 42.20
N ASN A 127 -17.08 -2.26 41.55
CA ASN A 127 -16.35 -3.33 42.23
C ASN A 127 -14.83 -3.13 42.06
N GLN A 128 -14.10 -3.06 43.18
CA GLN A 128 -12.64 -3.05 43.20
C GLN A 128 -12.12 -4.49 43.31
N GLU A 129 -11.35 -4.96 42.33
CA GLU A 129 -10.50 -6.15 42.48
C GLU A 129 -9.05 -5.74 42.72
N GLN A 130 -8.41 -6.35 43.71
CA GLN A 130 -7.01 -6.15 44.04
C GLN A 130 -6.16 -7.12 43.21
N ILE A 131 -5.24 -6.60 42.40
CA ILE A 131 -4.23 -7.39 41.70
C ILE A 131 -2.97 -7.38 42.57
N ASP A 132 -2.61 -8.52 43.13
CA ASP A 132 -1.36 -8.67 43.88
C ASP A 132 -0.17 -8.85 42.91
N TRP A 133 0.93 -8.16 43.24
CA TRP A 133 2.20 -8.23 42.52
C TRP A 133 2.97 -9.51 42.87
N ILE A 134 3.67 -10.08 41.90
CA ILE A 134 4.74 -11.04 42.15
C ILE A 134 6.02 -10.21 42.32
N GLU A 135 6.50 -10.07 43.54
CA GLU A 135 7.81 -9.49 43.84
C GLU A 135 8.89 -10.54 43.51
N ASP A 136 9.76 -10.25 42.54
CA ASP A 136 11.02 -10.96 42.35
C ASP A 136 12.14 -10.02 42.81
N ASP A 137 12.61 -10.23 44.04
CA ASP A 137 13.48 -9.32 44.81
C ASP A 137 14.94 -9.24 44.31
N ASN A 138 15.27 -9.79 43.15
CA ASN A 138 16.67 -9.94 42.71
C ASN A 138 17.14 -9.00 41.59
N PHE A 139 16.40 -7.96 41.22
CA PHE A 139 16.85 -6.97 40.23
C PHE A 139 17.40 -5.69 40.87
N GLY A 140 18.55 -5.80 41.54
CA GLY A 140 19.36 -4.64 41.91
C GLY A 140 20.18 -4.17 40.71
N MET A 141 19.70 -3.16 39.98
CA MET A 141 20.52 -2.42 39.01
C MET A 141 20.93 -1.06 39.58
N PRO A 142 22.22 -0.67 39.45
CA PRO A 142 22.68 0.65 39.88
C PRO A 142 22.05 1.76 39.03
N TYR A 143 21.66 2.84 39.71
CA TYR A 143 21.05 4.03 39.13
C TYR A 143 22.16 4.89 38.49
N GLU A 144 22.29 4.85 37.17
CA GLU A 144 22.98 5.89 36.40
C GLU A 144 21.92 6.84 35.83
N GLU A 145 22.09 8.15 36.01
CA GLU A 145 21.28 9.16 35.33
C GLU A 145 21.52 9.05 33.82
N TYR A 146 20.53 8.54 33.08
CA TYR A 146 20.52 8.56 31.62
C TYR A 146 19.78 9.82 31.16
N GLU A 147 20.50 10.73 30.50
CA GLU A 147 19.87 11.81 29.74
C GLU A 147 19.03 11.21 28.60
N GLU A 148 17.75 11.54 28.58
CA GLU A 148 16.78 11.00 27.61
C GLU A 148 16.99 11.69 26.24
N GLU A 149 17.84 11.10 25.41
CA GLU A 149 18.02 11.57 24.02
C GLU A 149 16.78 11.17 23.19
N VAL A 150 15.93 12.15 22.90
CA VAL A 150 14.78 11.99 22.01
C VAL A 150 15.29 11.78 20.58
N VAL A 151 15.44 10.52 20.18
CA VAL A 151 15.78 10.17 18.79
C VAL A 151 14.50 10.33 17.95
N GLU A 152 14.32 11.50 17.34
CA GLU A 152 13.32 11.68 16.28
C GLU A 152 13.69 10.77 15.10
N GLU A 153 12.91 9.70 14.89
CA GLU A 153 13.08 8.85 13.70
C GLU A 153 12.68 9.65 12.46
N LYS A 154 13.68 10.21 11.80
CA LYS A 154 13.51 10.99 10.57
C LYS A 154 12.99 10.07 9.48
N VAL A 155 11.67 10.12 9.23
CA VAL A 155 11.05 9.45 8.09
C VAL A 155 11.74 9.93 6.81
N VAL A 156 12.59 9.09 6.24
CA VAL A 156 13.29 9.41 5.00
C VAL A 156 12.25 9.41 3.88
N LYS A 157 11.79 10.60 3.50
CA LYS A 157 10.92 10.79 2.34
C LYS A 157 11.64 10.25 1.12
N LYS A 158 11.16 9.12 0.57
CA LYS A 158 11.70 8.54 -0.66
C LYS A 158 11.46 9.53 -1.80
N ASP A 159 12.53 9.87 -2.52
CA ASP A 159 12.43 10.64 -3.75
C ASP A 159 11.89 9.71 -4.87
N PRO A 160 10.65 9.91 -5.34
CA PRO A 160 10.04 9.05 -6.36
C PRO A 160 10.85 9.07 -7.67
N CYS A 161 11.49 10.18 -7.98
CA CYS A 161 12.30 10.32 -9.20
C CYS A 161 13.60 9.52 -9.11
N ALA A 162 14.25 9.50 -7.95
CA ALA A 162 15.42 8.66 -7.71
C ALA A 162 15.08 7.17 -7.80
N GLU A 163 13.96 6.75 -7.22
CA GLU A 163 13.52 5.34 -7.28
C GLU A 163 13.11 4.93 -8.70
N ALA A 164 12.40 5.78 -9.45
CA ALA A 164 12.08 5.54 -10.86
C ALA A 164 13.36 5.33 -11.70
N LYS A 165 14.34 6.24 -11.57
CA LYS A 165 15.62 6.14 -12.30
C LYS A 165 16.42 4.88 -11.96
N LYS A 166 16.40 4.48 -10.68
CA LYS A 166 17.01 3.23 -10.23
C LYS A 166 16.31 2.03 -10.86
N ASN A 167 14.97 2.02 -10.86
CA ASN A 167 14.19 0.93 -11.46
C ASN A 167 14.37 0.85 -12.98
N ASP A 168 14.44 1.98 -13.68
CA ASP A 168 14.76 2.05 -15.12
C ASP A 168 16.10 1.39 -15.44
N SER A 169 17.11 1.65 -14.59
CA SER A 169 18.45 1.06 -14.73
C SER A 169 18.43 -0.47 -14.55
N ILE A 170 17.69 -0.96 -13.55
CA ILE A 170 17.52 -2.40 -13.32
C ILE A 170 16.75 -3.05 -14.48
N ALA A 171 15.66 -2.41 -14.93
CA ALA A 171 14.84 -2.89 -16.04
C ALA A 171 15.64 -2.98 -17.35
N MET A 172 16.51 -2.01 -17.62
CA MET A 172 17.45 -2.07 -18.74
C MET A 172 18.36 -3.30 -18.66
N THR A 173 18.94 -3.59 -17.48
CA THR A 173 19.78 -4.79 -17.29
C THR A 173 18.98 -6.07 -17.49
N LEU A 174 17.74 -6.13 -16.99
CA LEU A 174 16.84 -7.27 -17.19
C LEU A 174 16.53 -7.49 -18.68
N LEU A 175 16.18 -6.42 -19.40
CA LEU A 175 15.84 -6.50 -20.83
C LEU A 175 17.04 -6.90 -21.71
N LYS A 176 18.25 -6.54 -21.30
CA LYS A 176 19.51 -6.94 -21.97
C LYS A 176 19.95 -8.37 -21.65
N ASN A 177 19.37 -9.03 -20.63
CA ASN A 177 19.65 -10.43 -20.35
C ASN A 177 19.26 -11.31 -21.54
N LEU A 178 20.13 -12.24 -21.95
CA LEU A 178 19.93 -13.05 -23.17
C LEU A 178 18.60 -13.83 -23.19
N LEU A 179 18.13 -14.33 -22.05
CA LEU A 179 16.88 -15.10 -22.00
C LEU A 179 15.66 -14.19 -22.14
N VAL A 180 15.64 -13.06 -21.44
CA VAL A 180 14.56 -12.06 -21.54
C VAL A 180 14.53 -11.44 -22.93
N LYS A 181 15.70 -11.04 -23.46
CA LYS A 181 15.86 -10.52 -24.81
C LYS A 181 15.37 -11.53 -25.85
N GLY A 182 15.76 -12.81 -25.73
CA GLY A 182 15.33 -13.86 -26.66
C GLY A 182 13.81 -14.04 -26.69
N LYS A 183 13.13 -13.90 -25.53
CA LYS A 183 11.66 -13.91 -25.47
C LYS A 183 11.04 -12.67 -26.08
N LYS A 184 11.57 -11.48 -25.80
CA LYS A 184 11.16 -10.23 -26.47
C LYS A 184 11.31 -10.36 -27.99
N ASP A 185 12.48 -10.75 -28.49
CA ASP A 185 12.74 -10.90 -29.92
C ASP A 185 11.75 -11.89 -30.56
N SER A 186 11.46 -13.01 -29.89
CA SER A 186 10.50 -14.01 -30.38
C SER A 186 9.06 -13.48 -30.48
N ILE A 187 8.64 -12.64 -29.53
CA ILE A 187 7.32 -11.99 -29.58
C ILE A 187 7.30 -10.92 -30.69
N MET A 188 8.35 -10.10 -30.76
CA MET A 188 8.47 -9.00 -31.71
C MET A 188 8.60 -9.44 -33.17
N ALA A 189 9.07 -10.67 -33.43
CA ALA A 189 9.21 -11.19 -34.79
C ALA A 189 7.88 -11.29 -35.55
N SER A 190 6.74 -11.38 -34.86
CA SER A 190 5.42 -11.53 -35.49
C SER A 190 4.38 -10.50 -35.07
N VAL A 191 4.71 -9.59 -34.13
CA VAL A 191 3.74 -8.70 -33.48
C VAL A 191 2.92 -7.84 -34.44
N ALA A 192 3.51 -7.42 -35.57
CA ALA A 192 2.84 -6.61 -36.58
C ALA A 192 1.73 -7.37 -37.33
N SER A 193 1.73 -8.70 -37.29
CA SER A 193 0.75 -9.58 -37.93
C SER A 193 -0.12 -10.36 -36.93
N ASP A 194 0.23 -10.31 -35.64
CA ASP A 194 -0.49 -11.02 -34.61
C ASP A 194 -1.87 -10.39 -34.37
N THR A 195 -2.88 -11.23 -34.16
CA THR A 195 -4.25 -10.81 -33.82
C THR A 195 -4.57 -10.91 -32.34
N VAL A 196 -3.61 -11.40 -31.55
CA VAL A 196 -3.70 -11.55 -30.09
C VAL A 196 -2.35 -11.21 -29.47
N GLU A 197 -2.40 -10.68 -28.26
CA GLU A 197 -1.19 -10.40 -27.50
C GLU A 197 -0.45 -11.67 -27.10
N LYS A 198 0.84 -11.53 -26.85
CA LYS A 198 1.72 -12.56 -26.29
C LYS A 198 2.39 -12.01 -25.05
N SER A 199 2.66 -12.86 -24.08
CA SER A 199 3.37 -12.48 -22.86
C SER A 199 4.33 -13.55 -22.37
N PHE A 200 5.25 -13.16 -21.50
CA PHE A 200 6.07 -14.06 -20.71
C PHE A 200 6.41 -13.39 -19.38
N THR A 201 6.77 -14.19 -18.37
CA THR A 201 7.29 -13.68 -17.11
C THR A 201 8.74 -14.08 -16.91
N PHE A 202 9.47 -13.32 -16.10
CA PHE A 202 10.88 -13.54 -15.83
C PHE A 202 11.22 -13.26 -14.38
N GLY A 203 12.35 -13.80 -13.92
CA GLY A 203 12.79 -13.65 -12.54
C GLY A 203 14.08 -14.40 -12.27
N LYS A 204 14.41 -14.63 -10.99
CA LYS A 204 15.66 -15.28 -10.57
C LYS A 204 15.40 -16.59 -9.83
N ASP A 205 16.10 -17.65 -10.23
CA ASP A 205 16.12 -18.90 -9.47
C ASP A 205 16.96 -18.77 -8.18
N ALA A 206 17.03 -19.85 -7.40
CA ALA A 206 17.77 -19.87 -6.14
C ALA A 206 19.28 -19.56 -6.28
N SER A 207 19.86 -19.73 -7.48
CA SER A 207 21.25 -19.37 -7.78
C SER A 207 21.44 -17.89 -8.18
N GLY A 208 20.35 -17.13 -8.28
CA GLY A 208 20.35 -15.78 -8.82
C GLY A 208 20.37 -15.71 -10.35
N THR A 209 20.28 -16.85 -11.04
CA THR A 209 20.26 -16.92 -12.51
C THR A 209 18.89 -16.50 -13.03
N ILE A 210 18.88 -15.65 -14.06
CA ILE A 210 17.63 -15.22 -14.70
C ILE A 210 16.97 -16.42 -15.40
N ARG A 211 15.65 -16.55 -15.23
CA ARG A 211 14.79 -17.53 -15.91
C ARG A 211 13.59 -16.83 -16.53
N THR A 212 12.97 -17.48 -17.51
CA THR A 212 11.77 -17.00 -18.20
C THR A 212 10.76 -18.14 -18.32
N THR A 213 9.46 -17.83 -18.35
CA THR A 213 8.44 -18.78 -18.76
C THR A 213 8.44 -19.00 -20.27
N ASN A 214 7.61 -19.95 -20.72
CA ASN A 214 7.20 -20.00 -22.12
C ASN A 214 6.34 -18.77 -22.47
N ILE A 215 6.25 -18.48 -23.77
CA ILE A 215 5.39 -17.42 -24.28
C ILE A 215 3.95 -17.92 -24.19
N ALA A 216 3.11 -17.20 -23.45
CA ALA A 216 1.67 -17.37 -23.43
C ALA A 216 1.02 -16.49 -24.49
N LYS A 217 -0.16 -16.87 -24.95
CA LYS A 217 -0.99 -16.09 -25.88
C LYS A 217 -2.27 -15.69 -25.16
N GLY A 218 -2.71 -14.46 -25.41
CA GLY A 218 -4.04 -14.02 -25.04
C GLY A 218 -5.11 -14.61 -25.95
N THR A 219 -6.30 -14.07 -25.82
CA THR A 219 -7.39 -14.26 -26.78
C THR A 219 -7.73 -12.93 -27.42
N ARG A 220 -8.67 -12.91 -28.37
CA ARG A 220 -9.13 -11.66 -28.97
C ARG A 220 -9.77 -10.69 -27.96
N LEU A 221 -10.29 -11.23 -26.85
CA LEU A 221 -11.03 -10.47 -25.84
C LEU A 221 -10.32 -10.41 -24.49
N GLN A 222 -9.13 -11.00 -24.38
CA GLN A 222 -8.41 -11.11 -23.11
C GLN A 222 -6.92 -10.97 -23.34
N SER A 223 -6.26 -10.15 -22.53
CA SER A 223 -4.81 -9.98 -22.52
C SER A 223 -4.09 -11.31 -22.29
N ALA A 224 -2.84 -11.37 -22.74
CA ALA A 224 -2.02 -12.58 -22.57
C ALA A 224 -1.72 -12.83 -21.08
N PRO A 225 -1.96 -14.04 -20.54
CA PRO A 225 -1.85 -14.29 -19.12
C PRO A 225 -0.40 -14.18 -18.64
N MET A 226 -0.19 -13.46 -17.54
CA MET A 226 1.13 -13.26 -16.93
C MET A 226 1.13 -13.85 -15.51
N SER A 227 1.75 -15.02 -15.35
CA SER A 227 1.80 -15.68 -14.04
C SER A 227 2.72 -14.93 -13.07
N PRO A 228 2.20 -14.38 -11.95
CA PRO A 228 3.00 -13.61 -11.00
C PRO A 228 3.91 -14.50 -10.13
N THR A 229 3.71 -15.83 -10.19
CA THR A 229 4.47 -16.83 -9.42
C THR A 229 4.99 -17.94 -10.32
N ASN A 230 6.09 -18.57 -9.91
CA ASN A 230 6.66 -19.75 -10.55
C ASN A 230 7.32 -20.64 -9.49
N SER A 231 7.21 -21.96 -9.62
CA SER A 231 7.80 -22.90 -8.65
C SER A 231 9.33 -22.96 -8.69
N ASN A 232 9.94 -22.53 -9.80
CA ASN A 232 11.37 -22.70 -10.05
C ASN A 232 12.17 -21.40 -9.88
N PHE A 233 11.50 -20.25 -9.81
CA PHE A 233 12.15 -18.94 -9.66
C PHE A 233 11.19 -17.88 -9.11
N ILE A 234 11.75 -16.88 -8.44
CA ILE A 234 11.00 -15.71 -7.95
C ILE A 234 10.78 -14.78 -9.13
N VAL A 235 9.53 -14.65 -9.57
CA VAL A 235 9.13 -13.76 -10.66
C VAL A 235 9.36 -12.30 -10.23
N GLN A 236 10.06 -11.53 -11.06
CA GLN A 236 10.34 -10.11 -10.81
C GLN A 236 9.54 -9.20 -11.77
N GLY A 237 9.03 -9.74 -12.86
CA GLY A 237 8.24 -8.98 -13.81
C GLY A 237 7.73 -9.80 -14.99
N ALA A 238 7.09 -9.10 -15.92
CA ALA A 238 6.58 -9.66 -17.16
C ALA A 238 6.80 -8.70 -18.32
N GLY A 239 6.70 -9.23 -19.53
CA GLY A 239 6.59 -8.44 -20.75
C GLY A 239 5.50 -9.00 -21.64
N HIS A 240 4.77 -8.13 -22.31
CA HIS A 240 3.75 -8.51 -23.27
C HIS A 240 3.74 -7.59 -24.49
N SER A 241 3.14 -8.05 -25.59
CA SER A 241 3.05 -7.30 -26.84
C SER A 241 1.73 -6.57 -27.01
N HIS A 242 1.78 -5.38 -27.59
CA HIS A 242 0.61 -4.70 -28.15
C HIS A 242 0.62 -4.93 -29.66
N THR A 243 -0.46 -5.52 -30.18
CA THR A 243 -0.61 -5.75 -31.62
C THR A 243 -0.85 -4.44 -32.37
N LYS A 244 -0.84 -4.47 -33.70
CA LYS A 244 -1.05 -3.28 -34.54
C LYS A 244 -2.38 -2.55 -34.34
N ASP A 245 -3.36 -3.21 -33.71
CA ASP A 245 -4.70 -2.66 -33.51
C ASP A 245 -4.82 -1.96 -32.14
N GLY A 246 -3.82 -2.07 -31.27
CA GLY A 246 -3.74 -1.39 -29.98
C GLY A 246 -2.79 -0.19 -29.99
N TYR A 247 -2.84 0.63 -28.94
CA TYR A 247 -1.90 1.71 -28.74
C TYR A 247 -0.51 1.20 -28.35
N ALA A 248 0.52 2.00 -28.63
CA ALA A 248 1.88 1.63 -28.31
C ALA A 248 2.18 1.62 -26.79
N ALA A 249 1.61 2.56 -26.04
CA ALA A 249 1.84 2.68 -24.60
C ALA A 249 0.97 1.69 -23.80
N LEU A 250 1.39 1.41 -22.57
CA LEU A 250 0.70 0.51 -21.64
C LEU A 250 -0.67 1.07 -21.24
N SER A 251 -1.68 0.22 -21.25
CA SER A 251 -3.09 0.55 -21.06
C SER A 251 -3.49 0.66 -19.58
N PRO A 252 -4.72 1.12 -19.28
CA PRO A 252 -5.28 1.05 -17.93
C PRO A 252 -5.43 -0.40 -17.43
N GLY A 253 -5.74 -1.33 -18.33
CA GLY A 253 -5.82 -2.77 -18.01
C GLY A 253 -4.48 -3.33 -17.53
N ASP A 254 -3.38 -2.80 -18.07
CA ASP A 254 -2.02 -3.16 -17.65
C ASP A 254 -1.72 -2.68 -16.22
N ILE A 255 -2.21 -1.50 -15.83
CA ILE A 255 -2.05 -0.98 -14.47
C ILE A 255 -2.69 -1.92 -13.45
N TYR A 256 -3.94 -2.33 -13.68
CA TYR A 256 -4.63 -3.25 -12.77
C TYR A 256 -4.04 -4.66 -12.79
N SER A 257 -3.61 -5.14 -13.96
CA SER A 257 -2.91 -6.43 -14.09
C SER A 257 -1.57 -6.41 -13.32
N PHE A 258 -0.84 -5.29 -13.41
CA PHE A 258 0.41 -5.08 -12.70
C PHE A 258 0.23 -5.05 -11.19
N ASN A 259 -0.78 -4.34 -10.69
CA ASN A 259 -1.12 -4.36 -9.26
C ASN A 259 -1.50 -5.76 -8.78
N THR A 260 -2.34 -6.46 -9.54
CA THR A 260 -2.77 -7.83 -9.21
C THR A 260 -1.57 -8.76 -9.10
N ALA A 261 -0.64 -8.67 -10.05
CA ALA A 261 0.60 -9.44 -10.04
C ALA A 261 1.48 -9.09 -8.82
N ASN A 262 1.63 -7.80 -8.50
CA ASN A 262 2.39 -7.36 -7.33
C ASN A 262 1.78 -7.80 -5.99
N ARG A 263 0.44 -7.78 -5.87
CA ARG A 263 -0.24 -8.27 -4.65
C ARG A 263 -0.06 -9.76 -4.44
N ALA A 264 -0.04 -10.55 -5.52
CA ALA A 264 0.25 -11.97 -5.46
C ALA A 264 1.74 -12.26 -5.17
N ASN A 265 2.63 -11.35 -5.59
CA ASN A 265 4.06 -11.46 -5.39
C ASN A 265 4.70 -10.06 -5.32
N GLY A 266 5.06 -9.62 -4.12
CA GLY A 266 5.64 -8.28 -3.89
C GLY A 266 6.98 -8.02 -4.61
N GLN A 267 7.63 -9.05 -5.13
CA GLN A 267 8.85 -8.93 -5.96
C GLN A 267 8.55 -8.60 -7.42
N PHE A 268 7.29 -8.74 -7.86
CA PHE A 268 6.85 -8.37 -9.20
C PHE A 268 6.80 -6.84 -9.32
N ARG A 269 7.84 -6.22 -9.90
CA ARG A 269 8.05 -4.77 -9.93
C ARG A 269 8.33 -4.17 -11.31
N TYR A 270 8.36 -4.99 -12.36
CA TYR A 270 8.67 -4.56 -13.73
C TYR A 270 7.64 -5.11 -14.71
N PHE A 271 7.01 -4.23 -15.49
CA PHE A 271 5.98 -4.61 -16.45
C PHE A 271 6.26 -3.95 -17.80
N PHE A 272 6.70 -4.74 -18.77
CA PHE A 272 7.08 -4.26 -20.09
C PHE A 272 5.93 -4.38 -21.09
N GLY A 273 5.76 -3.35 -21.92
CA GLY A 273 4.90 -3.37 -23.11
C GLY A 273 5.76 -3.27 -24.38
N PHE A 274 5.53 -4.15 -25.36
CA PHE A 274 6.25 -4.18 -26.63
C PHE A 274 5.30 -3.88 -27.79
N ALA A 275 5.36 -2.66 -28.31
CA ALA A 275 4.46 -2.21 -29.36
C ALA A 275 4.90 -2.71 -30.74
N SER A 276 3.95 -2.95 -31.64
CA SER A 276 4.26 -3.32 -33.03
C SER A 276 5.08 -2.27 -33.81
N SER A 277 5.10 -1.03 -33.34
CA SER A 277 5.96 0.05 -33.86
C SER A 277 7.45 -0.15 -33.53
N GLY A 278 7.78 -1.07 -32.63
CA GLY A 278 9.12 -1.27 -32.08
C GLY A 278 9.37 -0.55 -30.76
N ASP A 279 8.45 0.33 -30.34
CA ASP A 279 8.54 0.99 -29.03
C ASP A 279 8.48 -0.03 -27.88
N THR A 280 9.24 0.23 -26.82
CA THR A 280 9.16 -0.53 -25.57
C THR A 280 8.88 0.41 -24.42
N TYR A 281 7.78 0.16 -23.73
CA TYR A 281 7.37 0.86 -22.52
C TYR A 281 7.58 -0.01 -21.29
N LEU A 282 7.64 0.65 -20.15
CA LEU A 282 7.87 0.03 -18.86
C LEU A 282 7.04 0.74 -17.80
N PHE A 283 6.25 -0.03 -17.05
CA PHE A 283 5.82 0.37 -15.72
C PHE A 283 6.78 -0.18 -14.65
N THR A 284 7.13 0.66 -13.69
CA THR A 284 7.84 0.25 -12.47
C THR A 284 7.12 0.74 -11.22
N ILE A 285 7.16 -0.05 -10.15
CA ILE A 285 6.60 0.36 -8.86
C ILE A 285 7.62 1.20 -8.11
N ILE A 286 7.30 2.47 -7.86
CA ILE A 286 8.09 3.40 -7.05
C ILE A 286 7.69 3.34 -5.57
N ASP A 287 6.40 3.10 -5.30
CA ASP A 287 5.86 2.90 -3.96
C ASP A 287 4.69 1.91 -4.00
N SER A 288 4.90 0.71 -3.45
CA SER A 288 3.89 -0.36 -3.47
C SER A 288 2.68 -0.07 -2.60
N THR A 289 2.86 0.71 -1.51
CA THR A 289 1.75 1.07 -0.63
C THR A 289 0.86 2.07 -1.34
N VAL A 290 1.44 3.12 -1.92
CA VAL A 290 0.70 4.11 -2.71
C VAL A 290 0.00 3.46 -3.90
N PHE A 291 0.65 2.49 -4.57
CA PHE A 291 0.01 1.78 -5.67
C PHE A 291 -1.17 0.90 -5.23
N ALA A 292 -1.06 0.23 -4.08
CA ALA A 292 -2.18 -0.51 -3.50
C ALA A 292 -3.33 0.42 -3.09
N ASP A 293 -3.02 1.57 -2.50
CA ASP A 293 -4.00 2.58 -2.10
C ASP A 293 -4.72 3.18 -3.32
N PHE A 294 -4.00 3.43 -4.43
CA PHE A 294 -4.60 3.86 -5.69
C PHE A 294 -5.64 2.85 -6.19
N VAL A 295 -5.30 1.56 -6.27
CA VAL A 295 -6.22 0.53 -6.76
C VAL A 295 -7.39 0.30 -5.80
N ALA A 296 -7.18 0.48 -4.50
CA ALA A 296 -8.26 0.43 -3.51
C ALA A 296 -9.24 1.61 -3.66
N LYS A 297 -8.71 2.81 -3.94
CA LYS A 297 -9.51 4.03 -4.13
C LYS A 297 -10.25 4.04 -5.47
N TYR A 298 -9.61 3.54 -6.52
CA TYR A 298 -10.15 3.47 -7.88
C TYR A 298 -10.22 2.00 -8.32
N PRO A 299 -11.20 1.23 -7.85
CA PRO A 299 -11.32 -0.17 -8.23
C PRO A 299 -11.64 -0.31 -9.73
N MET A 300 -11.06 -1.30 -10.39
CA MET A 300 -11.13 -1.48 -11.85
C MET A 300 -12.57 -1.39 -12.40
N ASN A 301 -13.53 -2.05 -11.76
CA ASN A 301 -14.94 -2.05 -12.20
C ASN A 301 -15.63 -0.67 -12.13
N SER A 302 -15.04 0.33 -11.48
CA SER A 302 -15.58 1.68 -11.37
C SER A 302 -14.95 2.68 -12.35
N VAL A 303 -13.78 2.36 -12.91
CA VAL A 303 -13.01 3.30 -13.74
C VAL A 303 -12.49 2.68 -15.04
N PHE A 304 -12.73 1.40 -15.30
CA PHE A 304 -12.25 0.71 -16.51
C PHE A 304 -13.42 0.19 -17.35
N ASP A 305 -13.40 0.46 -18.64
CA ASP A 305 -14.30 -0.13 -19.60
C ASP A 305 -13.67 -1.39 -20.22
N ILE A 306 -14.20 -2.56 -19.87
CA ILE A 306 -13.73 -3.86 -20.39
C ILE A 306 -13.94 -4.02 -21.89
N LYS A 307 -14.91 -3.32 -22.49
CA LYS A 307 -15.22 -3.42 -23.91
C LYS A 307 -14.20 -2.65 -24.73
N ASP A 308 -13.89 -1.44 -24.30
CA ASP A 308 -12.98 -0.53 -25.01
C ASP A 308 -11.54 -0.64 -24.50
N GLN A 309 -11.31 -1.44 -23.45
CA GLN A 309 -10.00 -1.68 -22.82
C GLN A 309 -9.31 -0.39 -22.34
N GLY A 310 -10.12 0.62 -21.98
CA GLY A 310 -9.66 1.96 -21.61
C GLY A 310 -10.25 2.45 -20.30
N TRP A 311 -9.92 3.69 -19.92
CA TRP A 311 -10.58 4.36 -18.80
C TRP A 311 -12.05 4.62 -19.15
N LEU A 312 -12.94 4.41 -18.18
CA LEU A 312 -14.35 4.71 -18.31
C LEU A 312 -14.52 6.22 -18.44
N GLU A 313 -15.06 6.68 -19.56
CA GLU A 313 -15.09 8.11 -19.96
C GLU A 313 -15.71 9.03 -18.90
N ASN A 314 -16.72 8.56 -18.18
CA ASN A 314 -17.41 9.35 -17.16
C ASN A 314 -16.76 9.30 -15.76
N SER A 315 -15.71 8.51 -15.57
CA SER A 315 -14.94 8.49 -14.32
C SER A 315 -13.98 9.68 -14.24
N ASP A 316 -13.60 10.12 -13.04
CA ASP A 316 -12.65 11.23 -12.85
C ASP A 316 -11.35 11.00 -13.64
N ILE A 317 -10.79 9.78 -13.59
CA ILE A 317 -9.58 9.41 -14.32
C ILE A 317 -9.83 9.45 -15.84
N GLY A 318 -10.97 8.94 -16.30
CA GLY A 318 -11.31 8.93 -17.73
C GLY A 318 -11.52 10.33 -18.30
N GLN A 319 -12.14 11.23 -17.55
CA GLN A 319 -12.32 12.63 -17.95
C GLN A 319 -10.97 13.33 -18.10
N ASP A 320 -10.09 13.19 -17.10
CA ASP A 320 -8.75 13.75 -17.13
C ASP A 320 -7.90 13.16 -18.26
N TYR A 321 -7.99 11.84 -18.46
CA TYR A 321 -7.33 11.15 -19.56
C TYR A 321 -7.77 11.71 -20.92
N ASN A 322 -9.08 11.73 -21.19
CA ASN A 322 -9.64 12.17 -22.46
C ASN A 322 -9.36 13.65 -22.74
N MET A 323 -9.39 14.49 -21.69
CA MET A 323 -9.03 15.89 -21.78
C MET A 323 -7.59 16.09 -22.31
N ILE A 324 -6.62 15.34 -21.78
CA ILE A 324 -5.23 15.40 -22.22
C ILE A 324 -5.05 14.79 -23.61
N PHE A 325 -5.67 13.64 -23.85
CA PHE A 325 -5.64 12.96 -25.14
C PHE A 325 -6.13 13.91 -26.26
N ASP A 326 -7.30 14.49 -26.10
CA ASP A 326 -7.90 15.41 -27.06
C ASP A 326 -7.07 16.70 -27.24
N ALA A 327 -6.48 17.21 -26.16
CA ALA A 327 -5.59 18.37 -26.24
C ALA A 327 -4.34 18.07 -27.06
N CYS A 328 -3.76 16.87 -26.95
CA CYS A 328 -2.65 16.41 -27.78
C CYS A 328 -3.07 16.25 -29.25
N ILE A 329 -4.23 15.65 -29.52
CA ILE A 329 -4.74 15.50 -30.90
C ILE A 329 -4.93 16.87 -31.57
N ARG A 330 -5.51 17.85 -30.87
CA ARG A 330 -5.63 19.24 -31.38
C ARG A 330 -4.28 19.91 -31.64
N GLN A 331 -3.22 19.50 -30.93
CA GLN A 331 -1.84 19.97 -31.13
C GLN A 331 -1.09 19.20 -32.22
N GLY A 332 -1.75 18.25 -32.91
CA GLY A 332 -1.17 17.50 -34.03
C GLY A 332 -0.36 16.27 -33.63
N TYR A 333 -0.51 15.79 -32.38
CA TYR A 333 0.12 14.54 -31.95
C TYR A 333 -0.53 13.35 -32.67
N THR A 334 0.24 12.28 -32.89
CA THR A 334 -0.33 10.99 -33.30
C THR A 334 -1.16 10.42 -32.16
N LYS A 335 -2.08 9.48 -32.44
CA LYS A 335 -2.87 8.85 -31.39
C LYS A 335 -2.00 8.13 -30.35
N ASP A 336 -0.94 7.43 -30.77
CA ASP A 336 0.01 6.80 -29.84
C ASP A 336 0.72 7.81 -28.94
N ALA A 337 1.10 8.97 -29.49
CA ALA A 337 1.76 10.01 -28.70
C ALA A 337 0.79 10.74 -27.76
N ALA A 338 -0.48 10.85 -28.15
CA ALA A 338 -1.55 11.37 -27.30
C ALA A 338 -1.90 10.39 -26.16
N ASP A 339 -1.94 9.08 -26.45
CA ASP A 339 -2.13 7.99 -25.49
C ASP A 339 -0.98 7.93 -24.47
N GLU A 340 0.29 7.95 -24.94
CA GLU A 340 1.49 8.07 -24.10
C GLU A 340 1.38 9.27 -23.13
N ALA A 341 0.97 10.43 -23.65
CA ALA A 341 0.87 11.66 -22.87
C ALA A 341 -0.25 11.63 -21.83
N ALA A 342 -1.44 11.18 -22.24
CA ALA A 342 -2.60 11.08 -21.36
C ALA A 342 -2.36 10.06 -20.25
N GLN A 343 -1.75 8.92 -20.57
CA GLN A 343 -1.44 7.89 -19.58
C GLN A 343 -0.38 8.35 -18.58
N ALA A 344 0.68 9.02 -19.04
CA ALA A 344 1.68 9.62 -18.18
C ALA A 344 1.08 10.69 -17.24
N TYR A 345 0.17 11.52 -17.77
CA TYR A 345 -0.52 12.54 -16.99
C TYR A 345 -1.33 11.93 -15.84
N VAL A 346 -2.21 10.96 -16.13
CA VAL A 346 -3.06 10.39 -15.07
C VAL A 346 -2.25 9.62 -14.03
N ILE A 347 -1.15 8.97 -14.42
CA ILE A 347 -0.25 8.30 -13.46
C ILE A 347 0.29 9.30 -12.41
N LYS A 348 0.66 10.49 -12.87
CA LYS A 348 1.13 11.59 -12.02
C LYS A 348 -0.02 12.19 -11.21
N GLU A 349 -1.09 12.62 -11.87
CA GLU A 349 -2.20 13.35 -11.23
C GLU A 349 -2.84 12.54 -10.10
N PHE A 350 -3.04 11.24 -10.35
CA PHE A 350 -3.65 10.32 -9.37
C PHE A 350 -2.62 9.67 -8.44
N LYS A 351 -1.34 10.07 -8.52
CA LYS A 351 -0.24 9.60 -7.67
C LYS A 351 -0.23 8.09 -7.54
N MET A 352 -0.20 7.38 -8.66
CA MET A 352 -0.46 5.94 -8.70
C MET A 352 0.64 5.07 -8.05
N GLY A 353 1.73 5.63 -7.53
CA GLY A 353 2.83 4.84 -6.95
C GLY A 353 3.61 4.01 -8.00
N ILE A 354 3.43 4.32 -9.28
CA ILE A 354 4.15 3.73 -10.41
C ILE A 354 4.76 4.82 -11.31
N ALA A 355 5.74 4.42 -12.10
CA ALA A 355 6.41 5.25 -13.10
C ALA A 355 6.23 4.64 -14.49
N LEU A 356 5.95 5.46 -15.51
CA LEU A 356 5.96 5.11 -16.93
C LEU A 356 7.26 5.58 -17.57
N SER A 357 7.96 4.65 -18.22
CA SER A 357 9.21 4.92 -18.95
C SER A 357 9.14 4.33 -20.35
N LYS A 358 9.88 4.95 -21.29
CA LYS A 358 10.03 4.49 -22.68
C LYS A 358 11.49 4.28 -23.02
N SER A 359 11.81 3.20 -23.74
CA SER A 359 13.18 2.95 -24.20
C SER A 359 13.56 3.86 -25.37
N ASP A 360 14.76 4.41 -25.34
CA ASP A 360 15.36 5.04 -26.52
C ASP A 360 15.96 4.00 -27.50
N ALA A 361 16.54 4.47 -28.61
CA ALA A 361 17.14 3.61 -29.63
C ALA A 361 18.32 2.75 -29.11
N ASN A 362 18.92 3.12 -27.97
CA ASN A 362 19.99 2.35 -27.32
C ASN A 362 19.44 1.39 -26.24
N GLY A 363 18.12 1.33 -26.08
CA GLY A 363 17.44 0.53 -25.08
C GLY A 363 17.55 1.11 -23.67
N ASN A 364 17.90 2.40 -23.51
CA ASN A 364 17.88 3.05 -22.20
C ASN A 364 16.48 3.56 -21.91
N PHE A 365 15.94 3.26 -20.73
CA PHE A 365 14.66 3.79 -20.31
C PHE A 365 14.79 5.23 -19.83
N LYS A 366 13.83 6.06 -20.26
CA LYS A 366 13.63 7.42 -19.77
C LYS A 366 12.18 7.56 -19.35
N GLY A 367 11.97 8.14 -18.18
CA GLY A 367 10.63 8.48 -17.71
C GLY A 367 9.88 9.34 -18.73
N VAL A 368 8.60 9.04 -18.89
CA VAL A 368 7.68 9.77 -19.75
C VAL A 368 6.93 10.76 -18.87
N PHE A 369 7.15 12.04 -19.10
CA PHE A 369 6.59 13.13 -18.32
C PHE A 369 6.00 14.18 -19.25
N TYR A 370 4.88 14.75 -18.83
CA TYR A 370 4.25 15.86 -19.53
C TYR A 370 3.89 16.95 -18.53
N ASP A 371 4.11 18.19 -18.95
CA ASP A 371 3.62 19.37 -18.25
C ASP A 371 2.37 19.87 -18.97
N THR A 372 1.37 20.22 -18.17
CA THR A 372 0.11 20.80 -18.64
C THR A 372 0.05 22.25 -18.21
N LYS A 373 -0.27 23.15 -19.15
CA LYS A 373 -0.45 24.57 -18.86
C LYS A 373 -1.82 25.02 -19.35
N PRO A 374 -2.68 25.58 -18.49
CA PRO A 374 -3.94 26.17 -18.91
C PRO A 374 -3.71 27.26 -19.95
N THR A 375 -4.52 27.30 -21.01
CA THR A 375 -4.44 28.32 -22.06
C THR A 375 -5.43 29.47 -21.85
N GLY A 376 -6.44 29.27 -20.99
CA GLY A 376 -7.60 30.14 -20.88
C GLY A 376 -8.59 30.04 -22.05
N MET A 377 -8.36 29.14 -23.03
CA MET A 377 -9.27 28.92 -24.16
C MET A 377 -10.23 27.78 -23.88
N VAL A 378 -11.52 27.98 -24.16
CA VAL A 378 -12.56 26.94 -24.00
C VAL A 378 -12.30 25.75 -24.93
N THR A 379 -11.82 25.99 -26.15
CA THR A 379 -11.65 24.96 -27.19
C THR A 379 -10.33 24.18 -27.10
N GLN A 380 -9.34 24.71 -26.37
CA GLN A 380 -8.05 24.06 -26.15
C GLN A 380 -7.57 24.39 -24.74
N PRO A 381 -8.18 23.82 -23.70
CA PRO A 381 -7.97 24.28 -22.33
C PRO A 381 -6.52 24.12 -21.85
N TYR A 382 -5.73 23.25 -22.47
CA TYR A 382 -4.34 23.00 -22.11
C TYR A 382 -3.39 23.01 -23.31
N THR A 383 -2.18 23.48 -23.07
CA THR A 383 -0.99 23.14 -23.86
C THR A 383 -0.27 21.98 -23.17
N ILE A 384 0.19 21.01 -23.96
CA ILE A 384 0.81 19.80 -23.46
C ILE A 384 2.24 19.76 -24.00
N ALA A 385 3.22 19.73 -23.12
CA ALA A 385 4.62 19.67 -23.51
C ALA A 385 5.32 18.51 -22.80
N LYS A 386 6.17 17.78 -23.53
CA LYS A 386 6.99 16.73 -22.93
C LYS A 386 7.96 17.38 -21.95
N ALA A 387 7.90 16.97 -20.68
CA ALA A 387 8.78 17.47 -19.64
C ALA A 387 10.09 16.68 -19.65
N THR A 388 11.20 17.37 -19.38
CA THR A 388 12.53 16.76 -19.23
C THR A 388 12.84 16.37 -17.79
N ASN A 389 12.14 16.99 -16.84
CA ASN A 389 12.28 16.74 -15.42
C ASN A 389 11.24 15.73 -14.96
N CYS A 390 11.68 14.82 -14.11
CA CYS A 390 10.76 13.93 -13.43
C CYS A 390 9.82 14.74 -12.52
N ASN A 391 8.52 14.48 -12.63
CA ASN A 391 7.48 15.27 -11.98
C ASN A 391 6.41 14.40 -11.29
N TYR A 392 6.82 13.27 -10.67
CA TYR A 392 5.95 12.37 -9.87
C TYR A 392 5.45 12.98 -8.56
#